data_AF-A0A0X8X4A9-F1
#
_entry.id   AF-A0A0X8X4A9-F1
#
_cell.length_a   1.000
_cell.length_b   1.000
_cell.length_c   1.000
_cell.angle_alpha   90.00
_cell.angle_beta   90.00
_cell.angle_gamma   90.00
#
_symmetry.space_group_name_H-M   'P 1'
#
loop_
_entity.id
_entity.type
_entity.pdbx_description
1 polymer ?
#
loop_
_entity_poly.entity_id
_entity_poly.type
_entity_poly.pdbx_seq_one_letter_code
_entity_poly.pdbx_strand_id
1 'polypeptide(L)'
;MTTATIREKLHGLIDTADDKQVKAVYSIFEDQIAEKYDPWEDEDFLRELKSRLDDIENGNDEGLSWDEVKMKARAEFKAKHK
;
A
#
# COMPACT_ATOMS: atom_id res chain seq x y z
N MET A 1 4.22 -8.58 -30.75
CA MET A 1 3.24 -8.63 -29.65
C MET A 1 3.58 -7.50 -28.69
N THR A 2 2.62 -6.67 -28.30
CA THR A 2 2.89 -5.57 -27.36
C THR A 2 2.85 -6.09 -25.93
N THR A 3 3.53 -5.41 -25.00
CA THR A 3 3.49 -5.76 -23.58
C THR A 3 2.06 -5.78 -23.01
N ALA A 4 1.17 -4.93 -23.54
CA ALA A 4 -0.24 -4.94 -23.18
C ALA A 4 -0.91 -6.28 -23.54
N THR A 5 -0.69 -6.78 -24.76
CA THR A 5 -1.19 -8.09 -25.19
C THR A 5 -0.60 -9.25 -24.38
N ILE A 6 0.66 -9.15 -23.94
CA ILE A 6 1.27 -10.15 -23.04
C ILE A 6 0.54 -10.17 -21.70
N ARG A 7 0.28 -9.00 -21.12
CA ARG A 7 -0.39 -8.85 -19.83
C ARG A 7 -1.82 -9.40 -19.85
N GLU A 8 -2.60 -9.08 -20.87
CA GLU A 8 -3.96 -9.62 -21.05
C GLU A 8 -3.97 -11.15 -21.12
N LYS A 9 -3.01 -11.74 -21.84
CA LYS A 9 -2.89 -13.20 -21.94
C LYS A 9 -2.48 -13.84 -20.62
N LEU A 10 -1.60 -13.21 -19.85
CA LEU A 10 -1.21 -13.69 -18.53
C LEU A 10 -2.38 -13.62 -17.53
N HIS A 11 -3.19 -12.56 -17.57
CA HIS A 11 -4.41 -12.50 -16.77
C HIS A 11 -5.37 -13.65 -17.14
N GLY A 12 -5.65 -13.85 -18.43
CA GLY A 12 -6.53 -14.94 -18.87
C GLY A 12 -6.00 -16.34 -18.51
N LEU A 13 -4.68 -16.53 -18.50
CA LEU A 13 -4.06 -17.77 -18.00
C LEU A 13 -4.34 -17.95 -16.49
N ILE A 14 -4.09 -16.92 -15.68
CA ILE A 14 -4.29 -17.00 -14.22
C ILE A 14 -5.77 -17.27 -13.88
N ASP A 15 -6.70 -16.64 -14.59
CA ASP A 15 -8.14 -16.78 -14.34
C ASP A 15 -8.68 -18.19 -14.61
N THR A 16 -7.96 -18.99 -15.41
CA THR A 16 -8.39 -20.33 -15.84
C THR A 16 -7.43 -21.44 -15.39
N ALA A 17 -6.33 -21.08 -14.73
CA ALA A 17 -5.29 -22.01 -14.33
C ALA A 17 -5.76 -22.92 -13.19
N ASP A 18 -5.38 -24.20 -13.26
CA ASP A 18 -5.57 -25.13 -12.15
C ASP A 18 -4.56 -24.91 -11.02
N ASP A 19 -4.81 -25.48 -9.85
CA ASP A 19 -3.95 -25.34 -8.66
C ASP A 19 -2.47 -25.65 -8.93
N LYS A 20 -2.18 -26.63 -9.80
CA LYS A 20 -0.80 -27.02 -10.12
C LYS A 20 -0.13 -25.94 -10.97
N GLN A 21 -0.86 -25.40 -11.94
CA GLN A 21 -0.40 -24.31 -12.80
C GLN A 21 -0.18 -23.03 -11.98
N VAL A 22 -1.11 -22.68 -11.09
CA VAL A 22 -0.99 -21.51 -10.20
C VAL A 22 0.25 -21.63 -9.31
N LYS A 23 0.46 -22.79 -8.66
CA LYS A 23 1.65 -23.03 -7.82
C LYS A 23 2.96 -22.96 -8.60
N ALA A 24 2.98 -23.48 -9.83
CA ALA A 24 4.16 -23.39 -10.69
C ALA A 24 4.49 -21.94 -11.05
N VAL A 25 3.47 -21.14 -11.43
CA VAL A 25 3.65 -19.70 -11.71
C VAL A 25 4.11 -18.97 -10.45
N TYR A 26 3.49 -19.20 -9.30
CA TYR A 26 3.89 -18.61 -8.04
C TYR A 26 5.35 -18.91 -7.72
N SER A 27 5.81 -20.16 -7.82
CA SER A 27 7.21 -20.54 -7.54
C SER A 27 8.25 -19.85 -8.42
N ILE A 28 7.88 -19.44 -9.64
CA ILE A 28 8.79 -18.73 -10.56
C ILE A 28 8.96 -17.27 -10.14
N PHE A 29 7.92 -16.67 -9.56
CA PHE A 29 7.86 -15.25 -9.22
C PHE A 29 7.80 -15.00 -7.72
N GLU A 30 7.94 -16.02 -6.87
CA GLU A 30 7.77 -15.94 -5.42
C GLU A 30 8.64 -14.83 -4.82
N ASP A 31 9.93 -14.80 -5.17
CA ASP A 31 10.89 -13.77 -4.75
C ASP A 31 10.57 -12.36 -5.29
N GLN A 32 9.79 -12.25 -6.37
CA GLN A 32 9.37 -10.98 -6.96
C GLN A 32 7.98 -10.53 -6.48
N ILE A 33 7.16 -11.48 -6.02
CA ILE A 33 5.84 -11.27 -5.43
C ILE A 33 6.01 -10.89 -3.96
N ALA A 34 6.95 -11.53 -3.26
CA ALA A 34 7.31 -11.25 -1.88
C ALA A 34 8.53 -10.31 -1.83
N GLU A 35 8.30 -8.99 -1.87
CA GLU A 35 9.26 -7.97 -1.38
C GLU A 35 8.70 -6.54 -1.46
N LYS A 36 7.41 -6.34 -1.20
CA LYS A 36 6.91 -5.02 -0.83
C LYS A 36 6.51 -5.09 0.62
N TYR A 37 7.00 -4.15 1.42
CA TYR A 37 6.43 -3.88 2.73
C TYR A 37 4.91 -3.81 2.57
N ASP A 38 4.21 -4.79 3.13
CA ASP A 38 2.76 -4.76 3.24
C ASP A 38 2.43 -4.22 4.63
N PRO A 39 2.00 -2.94 4.75
CA PRO A 39 1.68 -2.36 6.04
C PRO A 39 0.56 -3.11 6.77
N TRP A 40 -0.23 -3.92 6.04
CA TRP A 40 -1.33 -4.68 6.61
C TRP A 40 -0.89 -6.00 7.27
N GLU A 41 0.35 -6.42 7.04
CA GLU A 41 0.97 -7.58 7.70
C GLU A 41 1.96 -7.16 8.82
N ASP A 42 2.17 -5.85 9.02
CA ASP A 42 3.01 -5.30 10.10
C ASP A 42 2.16 -5.03 11.36
N GLU A 43 2.24 -5.92 12.35
CA GLU A 43 1.50 -5.81 13.60
C GLU A 43 1.82 -4.54 14.41
N ASP A 44 3.07 -4.06 14.36
CA ASP A 44 3.46 -2.85 15.10
C ASP A 44 2.87 -1.61 14.44
N PHE A 45 2.87 -1.56 13.10
CA PHE A 45 2.18 -0.51 12.33
C PHE A 45 0.67 -0.50 12.63
N LEU A 46 0.02 -1.66 12.61
CA LEU A 46 -1.42 -1.77 12.92
C LEU A 46 -1.74 -1.35 14.36
N ARG A 47 -0.85 -1.67 15.32
CA ARG A 47 -1.00 -1.26 16.72
C ARG A 47 -0.89 0.26 16.88
N GLU A 48 0.07 0.90 16.23
CA GLU A 48 0.19 2.36 16.20
C GLU A 48 -1.07 2.98 15.59
N LEU A 49 -1.50 2.49 14.42
CA LEU A 49 -2.66 3.01 13.71
C LEU A 49 -3.92 2.93 14.57
N LYS A 50 -4.15 1.80 15.24
CA LYS A 50 -5.28 1.64 16.16
C LYS A 50 -5.19 2.61 17.33
N SER A 51 -4.03 2.75 17.97
CA SER A 51 -3.85 3.68 19.09
C SER A 51 -4.20 5.11 18.70
N ARG A 52 -3.74 5.56 17.52
CA ARG A 52 -4.02 6.92 17.02
C ARG A 52 -5.50 7.13 16.69
N LEU A 53 -6.16 6.10 16.16
CA LEU A 53 -7.61 6.14 15.94
C LEU A 53 -8.36 6.25 17.27
N ASP A 54 -8.00 5.41 18.24
CA ASP A 54 -8.61 5.41 19.57
C ASP A 54 -8.39 6.78 20.27
N ASP A 55 -7.24 7.43 20.09
CA ASP A 55 -6.98 8.76 20.65
C ASP A 55 -7.87 9.85 20.01
N ILE A 56 -8.10 9.78 18.70
CA ILE A 56 -9.02 10.72 18.01
C ILE A 56 -10.47 10.48 18.46
N GLU A 57 -10.92 9.23 18.50
CA GLU A 57 -12.30 8.88 18.87
C GLU A 57 -12.62 9.24 20.33
N ASN A 58 -11.64 9.10 21.23
CA ASN A 58 -11.79 9.47 22.63
C ASN A 58 -11.58 10.98 22.89
N GLY A 59 -11.19 11.76 21.88
CA GLY A 59 -10.89 13.18 22.01
C GLY A 59 -9.58 13.49 22.74
N ASN A 60 -8.68 12.52 22.83
CA ASN A 60 -7.31 12.72 23.32
C ASN A 60 -6.42 13.42 22.29
N ASP A 61 -6.78 13.32 21.00
CA ASP A 61 -6.16 14.04 19.89
C ASP A 61 -7.26 14.71 19.03
N GLU A 62 -7.19 16.03 18.87
CA GLU A 62 -8.13 16.80 18.04
C GLU A 62 -7.79 16.69 16.54
N GLY A 63 -6.64 16.13 16.20
CA GLY A 63 -6.14 16.05 14.84
C GLY A 63 -5.85 17.43 14.25
N LEU A 64 -5.87 17.52 12.92
CA LEU A 64 -5.75 18.78 12.20
C LEU A 64 -6.87 18.87 11.17
N SER A 65 -7.45 20.05 11.05
CA SER A 65 -8.35 20.33 9.93
C SER A 65 -7.58 20.28 8.61
N TRP A 66 -8.29 20.03 7.52
CA TRP A 66 -7.68 19.92 6.20
C TRP A 66 -6.99 21.21 5.75
N ASP A 67 -7.47 22.37 6.20
CA ASP A 67 -6.86 23.66 5.90
C ASP A 67 -5.55 23.87 6.67
N GLU A 68 -5.48 23.41 7.93
CA GLU A 68 -4.24 23.43 8.71
C GLU A 68 -3.18 22.49 8.11
N VAL A 69 -3.59 21.30 7.65
CA VAL A 69 -2.70 20.36 6.96
C VAL A 69 -2.11 21.00 5.71
N LYS A 70 -2.95 21.60 4.85
CA LYS A 70 -2.49 22.30 3.64
C LYS A 70 -1.55 23.46 3.95
N MET A 71 -1.88 24.25 4.98
CA MET A 71 -1.08 25.39 5.39
C MET A 71 0.31 24.93 5.82
N LYS A 72 0.41 23.90 6.68
CA LYS A 72 1.69 23.33 7.13
C LYS A 72 2.51 22.79 5.96
N ALA A 73 1.90 22.00 5.07
CA ALA A 73 2.59 21.45 3.90
C ALA A 73 3.20 22.53 3.00
N ARG A 74 2.46 23.63 2.76
CA ARG A 74 2.96 24.77 1.97
C ARG A 74 4.10 25.52 2.67
N ALA A 75 4.00 25.69 3.99
CA ALA A 75 5.03 26.35 4.78
C ALA A 75 6.36 25.57 4.75
N GLU A 76 6.29 24.24 4.93
CA GLU A 76 7.47 23.36 4.85
C GLU A 76 8.11 23.37 3.47
N PHE A 77 7.30 23.32 2.40
CA PHE A 77 7.81 23.39 1.04
C PHE A 77 8.60 24.69 0.81
N LYS A 78 8.05 25.83 1.25
CA LYS A 78 8.71 27.14 1.13
C LYS A 78 10.00 27.23 1.94
N ALA A 79 10.05 26.62 3.12
CA ALA A 79 11.24 26.62 3.97
C ALA A 79 12.40 25.80 3.38
N LYS A 80 12.11 24.70 2.67
CA LYS A 80 13.11 23.83 2.03
C LYS A 80 13.69 24.39 0.73
N HIS A 81 13.03 25.37 0.11
CA HIS A 81 13.40 25.93 -1.20
C HIS A 81 13.73 27.43 -1.13
N LYS A 82 14.23 27.89 0.02
CA LYS A 82 14.73 29.24 0.25
C LYS A 82 16.23 29.18 0.50
#